data_AF-A0A366B5G5-F1
#
_entry.id   AF-A0A366B5G5-F1
#
_cell.length_a   1.000
_cell.length_b   1.000
_cell.length_c   1.000
_cell.angle_alpha   90.00
_cell.angle_beta   90.00
_cell.angle_gamma   90.00
#
_symmetry.space_group_name_H-M   'P 1'
#
loop_
_entity.id
_entity.type
_entity.pdbx_description
1 polymer ?
#
loop_
_entity_poly.entity_id
_entity_poly.type
_entity_poly.pdbx_seq_one_letter_code
_entity_poly.pdbx_strand_id
1 'polypeptide(L)'
;MSKRDLKKYLAELNKEQLEEQIIELYEKFSPVKVYYNFVFNPKEETLLQECKLKISNEYYPFKKAGRRSKPKMRRSVAQKYIKHFLLLGVDPFVIADVMLYNIEIAQTFSSEHEIKQDLFFKSMFNSFEQAVIFLIANGILNDFKPRIIAIHNETVKQKWYNEPEFNAIIERFEY
;
A
#
# COMPACT_ATOMS: atom_id res chain seq x y z
N MET A 1 -0.32 33.52 -1.27
CA MET A 1 -1.79 33.46 -1.22
C MET A 1 -2.19 32.35 -0.26
N SER A 2 -2.99 32.65 0.77
CA SER A 2 -3.45 31.65 1.75
C SER A 2 -4.69 30.89 1.27
N LYS A 3 -5.07 29.79 1.94
CA LYS A 3 -6.35 29.09 1.68
C LYS A 3 -7.56 30.03 1.77
N ARG A 4 -7.50 31.03 2.65
CA ARG A 4 -8.55 32.05 2.80
C ARG A 4 -8.62 32.96 1.58
N ASP A 5 -7.47 33.39 1.06
CA ASP A 5 -7.41 34.29 -0.08
C ASP A 5 -7.85 33.58 -1.37
N LEU A 6 -7.48 32.30 -1.53
CA LEU A 6 -7.98 31.46 -2.63
C LEU A 6 -9.50 31.34 -2.59
N LYS A 7 -10.10 31.12 -1.41
CA LYS A 7 -11.56 31.04 -1.27
C LYS A 7 -12.26 32.34 -1.69
N LYS A 8 -11.70 33.50 -1.34
CA LYS A 8 -12.24 34.80 -1.75
C LYS A 8 -12.16 34.97 -3.27
N TYR A 9 -11.00 34.67 -3.84
CA TYR A 9 -10.80 34.71 -5.29
C TYR A 9 -11.79 33.81 -6.04
N LEU A 10 -11.97 32.56 -5.62
CA LEU A 10 -12.92 31.63 -6.26
C LEU A 10 -14.38 32.10 -6.15
N ALA A 11 -14.75 32.82 -5.09
CA ALA A 11 -16.10 33.35 -4.91
C ALA A 11 -16.42 34.53 -5.84
N GLU A 12 -15.40 35.15 -6.45
CA GLU A 12 -15.54 36.25 -7.42
C GLU A 12 -15.71 35.73 -8.87
N LEU A 13 -15.50 34.43 -9.11
CA LEU A 13 -15.55 33.82 -10.43
C LEU A 13 -16.96 33.33 -10.79
N ASN A 14 -17.32 33.44 -12.07
CA ASN A 14 -18.52 32.78 -12.59
C ASN A 14 -18.27 31.30 -12.90
N LYS A 15 -19.32 30.59 -13.31
CA LYS A 15 -19.27 29.15 -13.57
C LYS A 15 -18.27 28.81 -14.68
N GLU A 16 -18.30 29.55 -15.79
CA GLU A 16 -17.43 29.30 -16.95
C GLU A 16 -15.95 29.46 -16.59
N GLN A 17 -15.61 30.50 -15.82
CA GLN A 17 -14.25 30.73 -15.34
C GLN A 17 -13.78 29.65 -14.36
N LEU A 18 -14.66 29.14 -13.51
CA LEU A 18 -14.35 28.02 -12.63
C LEU A 18 -14.11 26.72 -13.41
N GLU A 19 -14.93 26.45 -14.43
CA GLU A 19 -14.76 25.29 -15.30
C GLU A 19 -13.42 25.35 -16.05
N GLU A 20 -13.09 26.50 -16.64
CA GLU A 20 -11.80 26.72 -17.33
C GLU A 20 -10.61 26.49 -16.38
N GLN A 21 -10.67 27.02 -15.15
CA GLN A 21 -9.62 26.77 -14.16
C GLN A 21 -9.47 25.29 -13.81
N ILE A 22 -10.56 24.54 -13.65
CA ILE A 22 -10.49 23.10 -13.34
C ILE A 22 -9.86 22.34 -14.51
N ILE A 23 -10.21 22.69 -15.76
CA ILE A 23 -9.62 22.09 -16.96
C ILE A 23 -8.13 22.41 -17.04
N GLU A 24 -7.73 23.67 -16.82
CA GLU A 24 -6.32 24.05 -16.78
C GLU A 24 -5.54 23.26 -15.70
N LEU A 25 -6.12 23.06 -14.52
CA LEU A 25 -5.51 22.24 -13.47
C LEU A 25 -5.34 20.78 -13.92
N TYR A 26 -6.36 20.22 -14.58
CA TYR A 26 -6.33 18.87 -15.12
C TYR A 26 -5.26 18.70 -16.21
N GLU A 27 -5.10 19.67 -17.09
CA GLU A 27 -4.11 19.63 -18.18
C GLU A 27 -2.68 19.86 -17.68
N LYS A 28 -2.52 20.80 -16.75
CA LYS A 28 -1.20 21.25 -16.25
C LYS A 28 -0.59 20.29 -15.23
N PHE A 29 -1.41 19.68 -14.37
CA PHE A 29 -0.91 18.89 -13.24
C PHE A 29 -1.26 17.42 -13.38
N SER A 30 -0.24 16.59 -13.63
CA SER A 30 -0.38 15.13 -13.71
C SER A 30 -1.13 14.51 -12.50
N PRO A 31 -0.90 14.91 -11.24
CA PRO A 31 -1.68 14.36 -10.11
C PRO A 31 -3.18 14.63 -10.20
N VAL A 32 -3.59 15.81 -10.69
CA VAL A 32 -5.00 16.18 -10.89
C VAL A 32 -5.61 15.32 -11.98
N LYS A 33 -4.88 15.12 -13.08
CA LYS A 33 -5.29 14.21 -14.16
C LYS A 33 -5.49 12.78 -13.68
N VAL A 34 -4.54 12.25 -12.89
CA VAL A 34 -4.64 10.89 -12.34
C VAL A 34 -5.84 10.77 -11.41
N TYR A 35 -6.09 11.75 -10.54
CA TYR A 35 -7.26 11.77 -9.66
C TYR A 35 -8.57 11.72 -10.46
N TYR A 36 -8.77 12.60 -11.44
CA TYR A 36 -10.01 12.59 -12.22
C TYR A 36 -10.16 11.31 -13.05
N ASN A 37 -9.09 10.81 -13.66
CA ASN A 37 -9.13 9.53 -14.37
C ASN A 37 -9.56 8.38 -13.47
N PHE A 38 -9.07 8.37 -12.22
CA PHE A 38 -9.48 7.40 -11.23
C PHE A 38 -10.96 7.59 -10.85
N VAL A 39 -11.41 8.79 -10.51
CA VAL A 39 -12.81 9.06 -10.12
C VAL A 39 -13.80 8.65 -11.22
N PHE A 40 -13.48 8.91 -12.49
CA PHE A 40 -14.36 8.54 -13.61
C PHE A 40 -14.22 7.07 -14.03
N ASN A 41 -13.07 6.44 -13.79
CA ASN A 41 -12.80 5.07 -14.20
C ASN A 41 -11.80 4.39 -13.23
N PRO A 42 -12.26 3.99 -12.03
CA PRO A 42 -11.36 3.61 -10.93
C PRO A 42 -10.43 2.44 -11.26
N LYS A 43 -10.91 1.47 -12.06
CA LYS A 43 -10.16 0.25 -12.46
C LYS A 43 -9.37 -0.38 -11.31
N GLU A 44 -9.96 -0.41 -10.11
CA GLU A 44 -9.26 -0.81 -8.89
C GLU A 44 -8.67 -2.22 -8.98
N GLU A 45 -9.37 -3.14 -9.66
CA GLU A 45 -8.85 -4.49 -9.90
C GLU A 45 -7.56 -4.48 -10.74
N THR A 46 -7.52 -3.67 -11.81
CA THR A 46 -6.31 -3.52 -12.63
C THR A 46 -5.18 -2.88 -11.82
N LEU A 47 -5.48 -1.84 -11.03
CA LEU A 47 -4.49 -1.20 -10.16
C LEU A 47 -3.93 -2.18 -9.14
N LEU A 48 -4.78 -3.01 -8.54
CA LEU A 48 -4.40 -4.05 -7.59
C LEU A 48 -3.48 -5.09 -8.24
N GLN A 49 -3.86 -5.60 -9.43
CA GLN A 49 -3.05 -6.58 -10.16
C GLN A 49 -1.68 -6.02 -10.54
N GLU A 50 -1.62 -4.81 -11.09
CA GLU A 50 -0.36 -4.15 -11.43
C GLU A 50 0.50 -3.89 -10.20
N CYS A 51 -0.11 -3.45 -9.10
CA CYS A 51 0.58 -3.21 -7.83
C CYS A 51 1.20 -4.52 -7.29
N LYS A 52 0.38 -5.58 -7.15
CA LYS A 52 0.84 -6.89 -6.69
C LYS A 52 1.98 -7.38 -7.56
N LEU A 53 1.84 -7.33 -8.88
CA LEU A 53 2.90 -7.72 -9.82
C LEU A 53 4.22 -6.97 -9.57
N LYS A 54 4.16 -5.65 -9.33
CA LYS A 54 5.37 -4.86 -9.06
C LYS A 54 6.00 -5.22 -7.72
N ILE A 55 5.20 -5.51 -6.70
CA ILE A 55 5.67 -5.98 -5.40
C ILE A 55 6.28 -7.38 -5.53
N SER A 56 5.63 -8.32 -6.22
CA SER A 56 6.15 -9.68 -6.42
C SER A 56 7.52 -9.64 -7.09
N ASN A 57 7.72 -8.75 -8.06
CA ASN A 57 8.99 -8.58 -8.77
C ASN A 57 10.17 -8.15 -7.87
N GLU A 58 9.91 -7.59 -6.69
CA GLU A 58 10.98 -7.28 -5.74
C GLU A 58 11.58 -8.52 -5.10
N TYR A 59 10.79 -9.59 -4.97
CA TYR A 59 11.18 -10.87 -4.38
C TYR A 59 11.46 -11.93 -5.46
N TYR A 60 10.65 -11.95 -6.52
CA TYR A 60 10.70 -12.90 -7.62
C TYR A 60 10.80 -12.16 -8.96
N PRO A 61 11.95 -11.54 -9.27
CA PRO A 61 12.08 -10.74 -10.48
C PRO A 61 12.04 -11.61 -11.74
N PHE A 62 11.35 -11.13 -12.78
CA PHE A 62 11.37 -11.77 -14.10
C PHE A 62 12.80 -11.91 -14.64
N LYS A 63 13.09 -13.10 -15.20
CA LYS A 63 14.36 -13.34 -15.91
C LYS A 63 14.40 -12.46 -17.16
N LYS A 64 15.33 -11.51 -17.22
CA LYS A 64 15.63 -10.81 -18.48
C LYS A 64 16.63 -11.64 -19.28
N ALA A 65 16.44 -11.70 -20.60
CA ALA A 65 17.20 -12.52 -21.55
C ALA A 65 18.68 -12.70 -21.14
N GLY A 66 19.02 -13.92 -20.71
CA GLY A 66 20.40 -14.34 -20.41
C GLY A 66 20.98 -13.95 -19.05
N ARG A 67 20.28 -13.23 -18.16
CA ARG A 67 20.79 -12.90 -16.81
C ARG A 67 19.77 -13.16 -15.71
N ARG A 68 20.21 -13.85 -14.65
CA ARG A 68 19.43 -14.03 -13.41
C ARG A 68 19.30 -12.67 -12.72
N SER A 69 18.09 -12.10 -12.71
CA SER A 69 17.81 -10.89 -11.93
C SER A 69 17.80 -11.28 -10.45
N LYS A 70 18.53 -10.54 -9.61
CA LYS A 70 18.56 -10.80 -8.17
C LYS A 70 17.37 -10.12 -7.48
N PRO A 71 16.73 -10.78 -6.50
CA PRO A 71 15.73 -10.16 -5.63
C PRO A 71 16.32 -8.91 -4.95
N LYS A 72 15.51 -7.85 -4.86
CA LYS A 72 15.91 -6.58 -4.24
C LYS A 72 15.22 -6.33 -2.90
N MET A 73 14.09 -6.99 -2.64
CA MET A 73 13.34 -6.93 -1.37
C MET A 73 13.03 -5.49 -0.90
N ARG A 74 12.75 -4.57 -1.84
CA ARG A 74 12.56 -3.15 -1.49
C ARG A 74 11.14 -2.90 -1.01
N ARG A 75 10.97 -2.77 0.31
CA ARG A 75 9.72 -2.30 0.95
C ARG A 75 9.19 -0.98 0.37
N SER A 76 10.07 -0.09 -0.09
CA SER A 76 9.70 1.22 -0.61
C SER A 76 8.78 1.15 -1.83
N VAL A 77 8.80 0.05 -2.59
CA VAL A 77 7.90 -0.14 -3.75
C VAL A 77 6.45 -0.29 -3.27
N ALA A 78 6.16 -1.21 -2.36
CA ALA A 78 4.82 -1.37 -1.81
C ALA A 78 4.33 -0.09 -1.12
N GLN A 79 5.18 0.54 -0.31
CA GLN A 79 4.86 1.80 0.39
C GLN A 79 4.53 2.94 -0.56
N LYS A 80 5.18 3.02 -1.73
CA LYS A 80 4.84 4.01 -2.76
C LYS A 80 3.40 3.81 -3.26
N TYR A 81 3.00 2.56 -3.54
CA TYR A 81 1.65 2.24 -4.01
C TYR A 81 0.59 2.46 -2.93
N ILE A 82 0.84 2.02 -1.70
CA ILE A 82 -0.10 2.22 -0.58
C ILE A 82 -0.38 3.72 -0.37
N LYS A 83 0.68 4.56 -0.35
CA LYS A 83 0.52 6.02 -0.24
C LYS A 83 -0.25 6.61 -1.43
N HIS A 84 -0.02 6.09 -2.63
CA HIS A 84 -0.74 6.55 -3.81
C HIS A 84 -2.22 6.17 -3.76
N PHE A 85 -2.56 4.95 -3.35
CA PHE A 85 -3.94 4.49 -3.23
C PHE A 85 -4.70 5.28 -2.16
N LEU A 86 -4.08 5.55 -1.02
CA LEU A 86 -4.63 6.44 0.01
C LEU A 86 -4.92 7.84 -0.52
N LEU A 87 -4.03 8.38 -1.37
CA LEU A 87 -4.22 9.71 -1.96
C LEU A 87 -5.37 9.75 -2.97
N LEU A 88 -5.56 8.66 -3.74
CA LEU A 88 -6.64 8.55 -4.71
C LEU A 88 -8.01 8.25 -4.08
N GLY A 89 -8.02 7.76 -2.83
CA GLY A 89 -9.24 7.31 -2.17
C GLY A 89 -9.74 5.96 -2.69
N VAL A 90 -8.81 5.06 -3.02
CA VAL A 90 -9.12 3.67 -3.38
C VAL A 90 -9.84 2.96 -2.23
N ASP A 91 -10.73 2.02 -2.55
CA ASP A 91 -11.45 1.22 -1.57
C ASP A 91 -10.51 0.65 -0.47
N PRO A 92 -10.85 0.81 0.83
CA PRO A 92 -10.05 0.30 1.94
C PRO A 92 -9.73 -1.20 1.88
N PHE A 93 -10.62 -2.05 1.36
CA PHE A 93 -10.37 -3.48 1.17
C PHE A 93 -9.24 -3.73 0.16
N VAL A 94 -9.19 -2.95 -0.92
CA VAL A 94 -8.12 -3.04 -1.93
C VAL A 94 -6.79 -2.60 -1.35
N ILE A 95 -6.78 -1.51 -0.57
CA ILE A 95 -5.58 -1.04 0.12
C ILE A 95 -5.09 -2.08 1.13
N ALA A 96 -5.99 -2.60 1.96
CA ALA A 96 -5.69 -3.64 2.94
C ALA A 96 -5.10 -4.90 2.28
N ASP A 97 -5.66 -5.33 1.14
CA ASP A 97 -5.14 -6.47 0.39
C ASP A 97 -3.69 -6.24 -0.05
N VAL A 98 -3.35 -5.05 -0.57
CA VAL A 98 -1.95 -4.71 -0.92
C VAL A 98 -1.04 -4.70 0.32
N MET A 99 -1.50 -4.13 1.43
CA MET A 99 -0.71 -4.02 2.66
C MET A 99 -0.33 -5.41 3.20
N LEU A 100 -1.29 -6.33 3.25
CA LEU A 100 -1.07 -7.69 3.71
C LEU A 100 -0.28 -8.52 2.69
N TYR A 101 -0.61 -8.40 1.39
CA TYR A 101 0.11 -9.09 0.32
C TYR A 101 1.60 -8.80 0.33
N ASN A 102 2.00 -7.55 0.62
CA ASN A 102 3.41 -7.17 0.73
C ASN A 102 4.16 -7.95 1.82
N ILE A 103 3.49 -8.34 2.91
CA ILE A 103 4.08 -9.13 3.99
C ILE A 103 4.09 -10.60 3.61
N GLU A 104 2.98 -11.11 3.09
CA GLU A 104 2.81 -12.51 2.69
C GLU A 104 3.86 -12.92 1.65
N ILE A 105 4.07 -12.12 0.61
CA ILE A 105 5.06 -12.44 -0.43
C ILE A 105 6.51 -12.41 0.12
N ALA A 106 6.77 -11.57 1.12
CA ALA A 106 8.06 -11.53 1.81
C ALA A 106 8.26 -12.78 2.69
N GLN A 107 7.20 -13.25 3.34
CA GLN A 107 7.19 -14.50 4.09
C GLN A 107 7.39 -15.72 3.18
N THR A 108 6.74 -15.77 2.02
CA THR A 108 6.99 -16.81 1.02
C THR A 108 8.47 -16.83 0.63
N PHE A 109 9.05 -15.67 0.31
CA PHE A 109 10.44 -15.55 -0.07
C PHE A 109 11.42 -15.99 1.03
N SER A 110 11.18 -15.59 2.28
CA SER A 110 12.02 -15.95 3.43
C SER A 110 11.84 -17.40 3.89
N SER A 111 10.73 -18.06 3.56
CA SER A 111 10.57 -19.50 3.76
C SER A 111 11.47 -20.34 2.85
N GLU A 112 11.81 -19.79 1.67
CA GLU A 112 12.63 -20.46 0.66
C GLU A 112 14.11 -20.09 0.78
N HIS A 113 14.41 -18.97 1.43
CA HIS A 113 15.74 -18.36 1.44
C HIS A 113 16.13 -17.81 2.82
N GLU A 114 17.35 -18.12 3.25
CA GLU A 114 17.91 -17.57 4.49
C GLU A 114 18.10 -16.05 4.38
N ILE A 115 17.40 -15.29 5.25
CA ILE A 115 17.52 -13.84 5.33
C ILE A 115 18.38 -13.46 6.54
N LYS A 116 19.49 -12.79 6.28
CA LYS A 116 20.46 -12.37 7.32
C LYS A 116 20.31 -10.91 7.74
N GLN A 117 19.51 -10.12 7.03
CA GLN A 117 19.40 -8.70 7.27
C GLN A 117 18.33 -8.39 8.31
N ASP A 118 18.72 -7.94 9.51
CA ASP A 118 17.77 -7.56 10.58
C ASP A 118 16.72 -6.52 10.13
N LEU A 119 17.13 -5.62 9.23
CA LEU A 119 16.26 -4.59 8.64
C LEU A 119 15.07 -5.18 7.89
N PHE A 120 15.20 -6.39 7.32
CA PHE A 120 14.09 -7.08 6.68
C PHE A 120 12.97 -7.32 7.69
N PHE A 121 13.27 -8.01 8.80
CA PHE A 121 12.32 -8.37 9.85
C PHE A 121 11.66 -7.15 10.49
N LYS A 122 12.46 -6.12 10.86
CA LYS A 122 11.94 -4.84 11.38
C LYS A 122 10.99 -4.17 10.38
N SER A 123 11.31 -4.23 9.08
CA SER A 123 10.48 -3.61 8.06
C SER A 123 9.16 -4.36 7.82
N MET A 124 9.15 -5.68 8.01
CA MET A 124 7.95 -6.50 7.94
C MET A 124 7.04 -6.26 9.14
N PHE A 125 7.59 -6.20 10.36
CA PHE A 125 6.82 -5.84 11.54
C PHE A 125 6.19 -4.44 11.42
N ASN A 126 6.97 -3.44 11.00
CA ASN A 126 6.44 -2.09 10.75
C ASN A 126 5.31 -2.07 9.69
N SER A 127 5.36 -2.98 8.71
CA SER A 127 4.29 -3.06 7.69
C SER A 127 3.05 -3.76 8.24
N PHE A 128 3.25 -4.77 9.08
CA PHE A 128 2.19 -5.47 9.80
C PHE A 128 1.43 -4.55 10.76
N GLU A 129 2.14 -3.83 11.60
CA GLU A 129 1.54 -2.85 12.52
C GLU A 129 0.72 -1.79 11.76
N GLN A 130 1.29 -1.23 10.68
CA GLN A 130 0.58 -0.28 9.82
C GLN A 130 -0.69 -0.89 9.22
N ALA A 131 -0.65 -2.15 8.77
CA ALA A 131 -1.80 -2.83 8.20
C ALA A 131 -2.89 -3.02 9.25
N VAL A 132 -2.56 -3.51 10.45
CA VAL A 132 -3.53 -3.68 11.54
C VAL A 132 -4.15 -2.36 11.96
N ILE A 133 -3.36 -1.29 12.14
CA ILE A 133 -3.87 0.05 12.46
C ILE A 133 -4.83 0.54 11.37
N PHE A 134 -4.47 0.36 10.10
CA PHE A 134 -5.33 0.74 8.97
C PHE A 134 -6.65 -0.03 8.97
N LEU A 135 -6.59 -1.35 9.18
CA LEU A 135 -7.77 -2.22 9.23
C LEU A 135 -8.73 -1.83 10.35
N ILE A 136 -8.21 -1.55 11.55
CA ILE A 136 -9.01 -1.07 12.70
C ILE A 136 -9.64 0.29 12.37
N ALA A 137 -8.85 1.24 11.87
CA ALA A 137 -9.33 2.59 11.58
C ALA A 137 -10.45 2.64 10.52
N ASN A 138 -10.47 1.66 9.61
CA ASN A 138 -11.50 1.53 8.57
C ASN A 138 -12.63 0.56 8.95
N GLY A 139 -12.59 -0.07 10.13
CA GLY A 139 -13.65 -0.99 10.58
C GLY A 139 -13.72 -2.33 9.83
N ILE A 140 -12.65 -2.73 9.13
CA ILE A 140 -12.59 -3.92 8.26
C ILE A 140 -11.66 -5.01 8.81
N LEU A 141 -11.25 -4.91 10.08
CA LEU A 141 -10.33 -5.86 10.71
C LEU A 141 -10.84 -7.31 10.63
N ASN A 142 -12.14 -7.52 10.88
CA ASN A 142 -12.72 -8.86 10.95
C ASN A 142 -12.63 -9.60 9.61
N ASP A 143 -12.77 -8.90 8.49
CA ASP A 143 -12.67 -9.47 7.15
C ASP A 143 -11.27 -9.98 6.83
N PHE A 144 -10.25 -9.38 7.45
CA PHE A 144 -8.84 -9.71 7.22
C PHE A 144 -8.18 -10.47 8.38
N LYS A 145 -8.88 -10.68 9.49
CA LYS A 145 -8.37 -11.39 10.68
C LYS A 145 -7.72 -12.74 10.35
N PRO A 146 -8.29 -13.60 9.46
CA PRO A 146 -7.64 -14.85 9.07
C PRO A 146 -6.24 -14.66 8.45
N ARG A 147 -6.06 -13.62 7.63
CA ARG A 147 -4.75 -13.31 7.00
C ARG A 147 -3.75 -12.77 8.02
N ILE A 148 -4.21 -11.94 8.95
CA ILE A 148 -3.36 -11.39 10.03
C ILE A 148 -2.84 -12.52 10.92
N ILE A 149 -3.71 -13.44 11.33
CA ILE A 149 -3.34 -14.63 12.12
C ILE A 149 -2.39 -15.53 11.32
N ALA A 150 -2.66 -15.75 10.02
CA ALA A 150 -1.78 -16.53 9.17
C ALA A 150 -0.36 -15.92 9.06
N ILE A 151 -0.26 -14.59 8.91
CA ILE A 151 1.02 -13.87 8.90
C ILE A 151 1.76 -14.10 10.21
N HIS A 152 1.11 -13.94 11.37
CA HIS A 152 1.74 -14.21 12.67
C HIS A 152 2.17 -15.67 12.83
N ASN A 153 1.33 -16.63 12.47
CA ASN A 153 1.70 -18.05 12.52
C ASN A 153 2.91 -18.38 11.63
N GLU A 154 3.04 -17.71 10.49
CA GLU A 154 4.19 -17.90 9.60
C GLU A 154 5.48 -17.29 10.20
N THR A 155 5.42 -16.21 10.99
CA THR A 155 6.61 -15.71 11.73
C THR A 155 7.06 -16.70 12.80
N VAL A 156 6.12 -17.35 13.51
CA VAL A 156 6.40 -18.42 14.49
C VAL A 156 7.08 -19.61 13.79
N LYS A 157 6.49 -20.10 12.70
CA LYS A 157 6.99 -21.25 11.94
C LYS A 157 8.39 -21.00 11.37
N GLN A 158 8.65 -19.80 10.86
CA GLN A 158 9.96 -19.41 10.35
C GLN A 158 10.94 -18.98 11.44
N LYS A 159 10.52 -18.98 12.72
CA LYS A 159 11.33 -18.60 13.89
C LYS A 159 11.94 -17.20 13.75
N TRP A 160 11.15 -16.23 13.28
CA TRP A 160 11.58 -14.84 13.21
C TRP A 160 11.87 -14.31 14.62
N TYR A 161 13.00 -13.64 14.82
CA TYR A 161 13.41 -13.18 16.15
C TYR A 161 12.46 -12.15 16.77
N ASN A 162 11.74 -11.41 15.92
CA ASN A 162 10.79 -10.38 16.32
C ASN A 162 9.33 -10.87 16.34
N GLU A 163 9.09 -12.18 16.26
CA GLU A 163 7.76 -12.77 16.41
C GLU A 163 7.00 -12.27 17.67
N PRO A 164 7.63 -12.08 18.85
CA PRO A 164 6.92 -11.58 20.03
C PRO A 164 6.28 -10.20 19.82
N GLU A 165 6.85 -9.36 18.94
CA GLU A 165 6.27 -8.06 18.58
C GLU A 165 4.96 -8.22 17.78
N PHE A 166 4.88 -9.23 16.90
CA PHE A 166 3.65 -9.57 16.18
C PHE A 166 2.58 -10.10 17.15
N ASN A 167 2.95 -11.02 18.05
CA ASN A 167 2.03 -11.57 19.04
C ASN A 167 1.40 -10.47 19.91
N ALA A 168 2.21 -9.52 20.39
CA ALA A 168 1.74 -8.39 21.20
C ALA A 168 0.72 -7.51 20.46
N ILE A 169 0.72 -7.48 19.13
CA ILE A 169 -0.30 -6.81 18.33
C ILE A 169 -1.58 -7.65 18.26
N ILE A 170 -1.46 -8.97 18.01
CA ILE A 170 -2.61 -9.89 17.95
C ILE A 170 -3.41 -9.84 19.26
N GLU A 171 -2.73 -9.97 20.40
CA GLU A 171 -3.36 -9.99 21.72
C GLU A 171 -4.23 -8.75 21.97
N ARG A 172 -3.89 -7.59 21.41
CA ARG A 172 -4.63 -6.34 21.65
C ARG A 172 -6.02 -6.27 21.02
N PHE A 173 -6.35 -7.15 20.08
CA PHE A 173 -7.66 -7.17 19.43
C PHE A 173 -8.34 -8.56 19.43
N GLU A 174 -7.79 -9.50 20.21
CA GLU A 174 -8.50 -10.73 20.58
C GLU A 174 -9.31 -10.60 21.88
N TYR A 175 -9.09 -9.52 22.63
CA TYR A 175 -9.87 -9.09 23.80
C TYR A 175 -10.66 -7.81 23.50
#